data_AF-A0A7S1PSF0-F1
#
_entry.id   AF-A0A7S1PSF0-F1
#
_cell.length_a   1.000
_cell.length_b   1.000
_cell.length_c   1.000
_cell.angle_alpha   90.00
_cell.angle_beta   90.00
_cell.angle_gamma   90.00
#
_symmetry.space_group_name_H-M   'P 1'
#
loop_
_entity.id
_entity.type
_entity.pdbx_description
1 polymer ?
#
loop_
_entity_poly.entity_id
_entity_poly.type
_entity_poly.pdbx_seq_one_letter_code
_entity_poly.pdbx_strand_id
1 'polypeptide(L)'
;APLSFFDTTPTGRVLNRFSKDIETMDTAIPEELNFWITLVHQIGGMYVVIAIAALPVFPICLLAGLLFHVISGAYGNALRTLRRLENVARSPAVALMGQTVGGLRSIRPAGILAATAARHAALTDNMMRAVDAFRVVQLWAAIVVGCIAA
;
A
#
# COMPACT_ATOMS: atom_id res chain seq x y z
N ALA A 1 28.42 -19.42 -1.33
CA ALA A 1 28.15 -18.87 0.03
C ALA A 1 28.67 -19.87 1.06
N PRO A 2 29.25 -19.42 2.19
CA PRO A 2 29.70 -20.31 3.27
C PRO A 2 28.51 -21.04 3.91
N LEU A 3 28.74 -22.23 4.46
CA LEU A 3 27.69 -23.06 5.08
C LEU A 3 26.93 -22.32 6.20
N SER A 4 27.64 -21.44 6.94
CA SER A 4 27.06 -20.59 7.99
C SER A 4 25.92 -19.69 7.51
N PHE A 5 25.88 -19.32 6.23
CA PHE A 5 24.77 -18.56 5.65
C PHE A 5 23.49 -19.40 5.57
N PHE A 6 23.61 -20.68 5.21
CA PHE A 6 22.47 -21.59 5.06
C PHE A 6 21.96 -22.13 6.41
N ASP A 7 22.82 -22.17 7.43
CA ASP A 7 22.41 -22.54 8.80
C ASP A 7 21.70 -21.39 9.54
N THR A 8 22.00 -20.14 9.18
CA THR A 8 21.42 -18.95 9.84
C THR A 8 20.22 -18.35 9.10
N THR A 9 20.13 -18.54 7.78
CA THR A 9 18.99 -18.06 6.99
C THR A 9 18.05 -19.22 6.64
N PRO A 10 16.76 -19.16 7.06
CA PRO A 10 15.81 -20.19 6.70
C PRO A 10 15.63 -20.22 5.19
N THR A 11 15.72 -21.40 4.58
CA THR A 11 15.63 -21.62 3.13
C THR A 11 14.39 -20.96 2.51
N GLY A 12 13.28 -20.91 3.24
CA GLY A 12 12.05 -20.23 2.81
C GLY A 12 12.18 -18.71 2.61
N ARG A 13 13.07 -18.03 3.35
CA ARG A 13 13.34 -16.59 3.14
C ARG A 13 14.13 -16.35 1.86
N VAL A 14 15.08 -17.24 1.56
CA VAL A 14 15.84 -17.20 0.30
C VAL A 14 14.91 -17.46 -0.88
N LEU A 15 14.05 -18.49 -0.79
CA LEU A 15 13.08 -18.81 -1.82
C LEU A 15 12.07 -17.67 -2.06
N ASN A 16 11.55 -17.04 -0.99
CA ASN A 16 10.62 -15.92 -1.12
C ASN A 16 11.28 -14.71 -1.82
N ARG A 17 12.58 -14.48 -1.61
CA ARG A 17 13.34 -13.42 -2.29
C ARG A 17 13.49 -13.72 -3.78
N PHE A 18 13.90 -14.94 -4.13
CA PHE A 18 14.08 -15.34 -5.53
C PHE A 18 12.76 -15.49 -6.29
N SER A 19 11.66 -15.82 -5.62
CA SER A 19 10.35 -15.90 -6.26
C SER A 19 9.71 -14.51 -6.33
N LYS A 20 9.42 -13.91 -5.18
CA LYS A 20 8.52 -12.76 -5.09
C LYS A 20 9.21 -11.43 -5.41
N ASP A 21 10.47 -11.25 -4.99
CA ASP A 21 11.17 -9.99 -5.28
C ASP A 21 11.58 -9.92 -6.75
N ILE A 22 11.96 -11.06 -7.37
CA ILE A 22 12.23 -11.13 -8.81
C ILE A 22 10.95 -10.87 -9.61
N GLU A 23 9.83 -11.51 -9.26
CA GLU A 23 8.53 -11.22 -9.88
C GLU A 23 8.19 -9.73 -9.81
N THR A 24 8.38 -9.09 -8.66
CA THR A 24 8.14 -7.66 -8.48
C THR A 24 9.04 -6.81 -9.37
N MET A 25 10.32 -7.20 -9.50
CA MET A 25 11.30 -6.50 -10.32
C MET A 25 10.99 -6.61 -11.81
N ASP A 26 10.53 -7.76 -12.26
CA ASP A 26 10.34 -8.05 -13.68
C ASP A 26 8.96 -7.60 -14.21
N THR A 27 7.96 -7.52 -13.33
CA THR A 27 6.57 -7.22 -13.74
C THR A 27 6.07 -5.91 -13.15
N ALA A 28 5.99 -5.81 -11.83
CA ALA A 28 5.36 -4.68 -11.16
C ALA A 28 6.14 -3.36 -11.35
N ILE A 29 7.48 -3.38 -11.22
CA ILE A 29 8.28 -2.15 -11.37
C ILE A 29 8.19 -1.58 -12.80
N PRO A 30 8.38 -2.37 -13.87
CA PRO A 30 8.24 -1.87 -15.24
C PRO A 30 6.83 -1.37 -15.56
N GLU A 31 5.80 -2.05 -15.08
CA GLU A 31 4.40 -1.64 -15.27
C GLU A 31 4.14 -0.26 -14.63
N GLU A 32 4.51 -0.10 -13.37
CA GLU A 32 4.37 1.18 -12.66
C GLU A 32 5.22 2.28 -13.31
N LEU A 33 6.43 1.97 -13.75
CA LEU A 33 7.29 2.93 -14.43
C LEU A 33 6.68 3.41 -15.75
N ASN A 34 6.11 2.49 -16.54
CA ASN A 34 5.44 2.83 -17.80
C ASN A 34 4.25 3.77 -17.56
N PHE A 35 3.43 3.44 -16.55
CA PHE A 35 2.32 4.28 -16.11
C PHE A 35 2.80 5.68 -15.69
N TRP A 36 3.85 5.76 -14.88
CA TRP A 36 4.47 7.03 -14.46
C TRP A 36 4.96 7.87 -15.64
N ILE A 37 5.68 7.26 -16.60
CA ILE A 37 6.17 7.97 -17.79
C ILE A 37 5.01 8.50 -18.62
N THR A 38 3.94 7.71 -18.77
CA THR A 38 2.75 8.10 -19.52
C THR A 38 2.06 9.30 -18.88
N LEU A 39 1.89 9.31 -17.55
CA LEU A 39 1.32 10.44 -16.84
C LEU A 39 2.17 11.71 -16.96
N VAL A 40 3.49 11.59 -16.81
CA VAL A 40 4.40 12.74 -16.97
C VAL A 40 4.32 13.30 -18.39
N HIS A 41 4.26 12.43 -19.40
CA HIS A 41 4.13 12.84 -20.79
C HIS A 41 2.78 13.53 -21.07
N GLN A 42 1.68 12.99 -20.55
CA GLN A 42 0.35 13.58 -20.69
C GLN A 42 0.25 14.96 -20.02
N ILE A 43 0.71 15.09 -18.78
CA ILE A 43 0.70 16.35 -18.04
C ILE A 43 1.61 17.38 -18.75
N GLY A 44 2.80 16.96 -19.17
CA GLY A 44 3.73 17.82 -19.91
C GLY A 44 3.13 18.32 -21.23
N GLY A 45 2.51 17.42 -22.01
CA GLY A 45 1.83 17.76 -23.26
C GLY A 45 0.68 18.75 -23.03
N MET A 46 -0.12 18.56 -21.98
CA MET A 46 -1.18 19.49 -21.58
C MET A 46 -0.63 20.90 -21.34
N TYR A 47 0.45 21.03 -20.56
CA TYR A 47 1.07 22.33 -20.28
C TYR A 47 1.59 23.02 -21.55
N VAL A 48 2.20 22.26 -22.48
CA VAL A 48 2.68 22.80 -23.77
C VAL A 48 1.51 23.35 -24.59
N VAL A 49 0.41 22.59 -24.70
CA VAL A 49 -0.78 23.03 -25.45
C VAL A 49 -1.38 24.30 -24.84
N ILE A 50 -1.52 24.36 -23.51
CA ILE A 50 -2.05 25.55 -22.82
C ILE A 50 -1.14 26.76 -23.01
N ALA A 51 0.19 26.57 -22.95
CA ALA A 51 1.14 27.67 -23.14
C ALA A 51 1.03 28.30 -24.53
N ILE A 52 0.77 27.50 -25.58
CA ILE A 52 0.67 27.97 -26.96
C ILE A 52 -0.73 28.54 -27.25
N ALA A 53 -1.79 27.84 -26.84
CA ALA A 53 -3.17 28.16 -27.23
C ALA A 53 -3.88 29.13 -26.28
N ALA A 54 -3.48 29.19 -25.01
CA ALA A 54 -4.21 29.90 -23.94
C ALA A 54 -3.26 30.49 -22.88
N LEU A 55 -2.28 31.27 -23.33
CA LEU A 55 -1.28 31.92 -22.47
C LEU A 55 -1.85 32.66 -21.24
N PRO A 56 -3.01 33.35 -21.29
CA PRO A 56 -3.56 34.02 -20.11
C PRO A 56 -3.93 33.07 -18.95
N VAL A 57 -4.26 31.81 -19.26
CA VAL A 57 -4.70 30.81 -18.26
C VAL A 57 -3.50 30.03 -17.70
N PHE A 58 -2.37 30.04 -18.39
CA PHE A 58 -1.16 29.29 -18.01
C PHE A 58 -0.68 29.52 -16.56
N PRO A 59 -0.66 30.76 -16.01
CA PRO A 59 -0.26 30.98 -14.62
C PRO A 59 -1.20 30.30 -13.60
N ILE A 60 -2.50 30.23 -13.90
CA ILE A 60 -3.49 29.58 -13.03
C ILE A 60 -3.24 28.07 -13.00
N CYS A 61 -2.99 27.46 -14.16
CA CYS A 61 -2.65 26.04 -14.25
C CYS A 61 -1.35 25.70 -13.51
N LEU A 62 -0.33 26.56 -13.60
CA LEU A 62 0.91 26.38 -12.83
C LEU A 62 0.68 26.44 -11.32
N LEU A 63 -0.14 27.38 -10.85
CA LEU A 63 -0.48 27.49 -9.43
C LEU A 63 -1.24 26.24 -8.95
N ALA A 64 -2.21 25.75 -9.72
CA ALA A 64 -2.95 24.53 -9.41
C ALA A 64 -2.00 23.31 -9.36
N GLY A 65 -1.05 23.21 -10.31
CA GLY A 65 -0.03 22.15 -10.32
C GLY A 65 0.89 22.19 -9.10
N LEU A 66 1.29 23.39 -8.65
CA LEU A 66 2.10 23.56 -7.44
C LEU A 66 1.34 23.12 -6.18
N LEU A 67 0.07 23.53 -6.05
CA LEU A 67 -0.80 23.11 -4.94
C LEU A 67 -0.96 21.59 -4.92
N PHE A 68 -1.21 20.98 -6.08
CA PHE A 68 -1.28 19.53 -6.22
C PHE A 68 0.01 18.84 -5.79
N HIS A 69 1.18 19.37 -6.15
CA HIS A 69 2.47 18.81 -5.76
C HIS A 69 2.67 18.79 -4.24
N VAL A 70 2.40 19.91 -3.56
CA VAL A 70 2.53 20.02 -2.09
C VAL A 70 1.57 19.07 -1.37
N ILE A 71 0.31 19.03 -1.79
CA ILE A 71 -0.71 18.16 -1.21
C ILE A 71 -0.36 16.69 -1.44
N SER A 72 0.09 16.33 -2.65
CA SER A 72 0.50 14.96 -2.99
C SER A 72 1.68 14.49 -2.13
N GLY A 73 2.62 15.37 -1.80
CA GLY A 73 3.72 15.06 -0.88
C GLY A 73 3.22 14.71 0.54
N ALA A 74 2.30 15.52 1.09
CA ALA A 74 1.70 15.25 2.40
C ALA A 74 0.87 13.95 2.39
N TYR A 75 0.08 13.75 1.34
CA TYR A 75 -0.70 12.52 1.12
C TYR A 75 0.19 11.27 1.06
N GLY A 76 1.30 11.32 0.31
CA GLY A 76 2.23 10.20 0.22
C GLY A 76 2.86 9.82 1.56
N ASN A 77 3.13 10.80 2.44
CA ASN A 77 3.62 10.54 3.79
C ASN A 77 2.56 9.85 4.67
N ALA A 78 1.32 10.34 4.62
CA ALA A 78 0.19 9.72 5.32
C ALA A 78 -0.05 8.28 4.83
N LEU A 79 -0.04 8.08 3.51
CA LEU A 79 -0.27 6.78 2.88
C LEU A 79 0.77 5.74 3.28
N ARG A 80 2.06 6.11 3.30
CA ARG A 80 3.15 5.22 3.76
C ARG A 80 2.97 4.80 5.22
N THR A 81 2.54 5.73 6.06
CA THR A 81 2.29 5.47 7.49
C THR A 81 1.11 4.53 7.68
N LEU A 82 0.02 4.75 6.94
CA LEU A 82 -1.17 3.90 6.97
C LEU A 82 -0.89 2.49 6.43
N ARG A 83 -0.16 2.36 5.32
CA ARG A 83 0.28 1.05 4.79
C ARG A 83 1.13 0.29 5.81
N ARG A 84 2.00 0.99 6.55
CA ARG A 84 2.77 0.36 7.63
C ARG A 84 1.86 -0.13 8.77
N LEU A 85 0.88 0.69 9.19
CA LEU A 85 -0.07 0.33 10.23
C LEU A 85 -0.90 -0.90 9.84
N GLU A 86 -1.41 -0.93 8.60
CA GLU A 86 -2.15 -2.06 8.06
C GLU A 86 -1.32 -3.35 8.07
N ASN A 87 -0.07 -3.29 7.59
CA ASN A 87 0.83 -4.43 7.57
C ASN A 87 1.11 -4.98 8.99
N VAL A 88 1.30 -4.09 9.96
CA VAL A 88 1.52 -4.46 11.37
C VAL A 88 0.26 -5.09 11.98
N ALA A 89 -0.93 -4.56 11.68
CA ALA A 89 -2.20 -5.12 12.19
C ALA A 89 -2.57 -6.46 11.54
N ARG A 90 -2.22 -6.65 10.25
CA ARG A 90 -2.54 -7.86 9.48
C ARG A 90 -1.72 -9.08 9.90
N SER A 91 -0.43 -8.90 10.21
CA SER A 91 0.47 -10.00 10.57
C SER A 91 -0.04 -10.92 11.70
N PRO A 92 -0.45 -10.40 12.88
CA PRO A 92 -0.93 -11.24 13.98
C PRO A 92 -2.26 -11.93 13.67
N ALA A 93 -3.15 -11.30 12.88
CA ALA A 93 -4.43 -11.90 12.49
C ALA A 93 -4.21 -13.14 11.61
N VAL A 94 -3.35 -13.03 10.60
CA VAL A 94 -3.00 -14.14 9.70
C VAL A 94 -2.22 -15.23 10.45
N ALA A 95 -1.31 -14.85 11.37
CA ALA A 95 -0.57 -15.81 12.18
C ALA A 95 -1.50 -16.62 13.10
N LEU A 96 -2.44 -15.97 13.79
CA LEU A 96 -3.42 -16.66 14.64
C LEU A 96 -4.31 -17.58 13.80
N MET A 97 -4.70 -17.18 12.59
CA MET A 97 -5.46 -18.04 11.68
C MET A 97 -4.68 -19.30 11.27
N GLY A 98 -3.38 -19.17 10.98
CA GLY A 98 -2.52 -20.32 10.70
C GLY A 98 -2.41 -21.27 11.90
N GLN A 99 -2.27 -20.72 13.11
CA GLN A 99 -2.20 -21.49 14.35
C GLN A 99 -3.52 -22.22 14.66
N THR A 100 -4.68 -21.59 14.43
CA THR A 100 -5.97 -22.22 14.69
C THR A 100 -6.27 -23.35 13.71
N VAL A 101 -5.94 -23.18 12.43
CA VAL A 101 -6.12 -24.22 11.40
C VAL A 101 -5.22 -25.42 11.68
N GLY A 102 -3.93 -25.20 11.99
CA GLY A 102 -3.00 -26.28 12.33
C GLY A 102 -3.24 -26.93 13.69
N GLY A 103 -3.74 -26.16 14.66
CA GLY A 103 -3.91 -26.56 16.06
C GLY A 103 -5.32 -27.02 16.43
N LEU A 104 -6.27 -27.09 15.49
CA LEU A 104 -7.69 -27.30 15.77
C LEU A 104 -7.96 -28.58 16.59
N ARG A 105 -7.21 -29.64 16.32
CA ARG A 105 -7.30 -30.93 17.04
C ARG A 105 -6.90 -30.84 18.51
N SER A 106 -6.07 -29.87 18.89
CA SER A 106 -5.63 -29.61 20.27
C SER A 106 -6.53 -28.58 20.96
N ILE A 107 -6.96 -27.54 20.23
CA ILE A 107 -7.79 -26.44 20.74
C ILE A 107 -9.18 -26.92 21.18
N ARG A 108 -9.79 -27.84 20.41
CA ARG A 108 -11.16 -28.33 20.65
C ARG A 108 -11.31 -29.10 21.98
N PRO A 109 -10.48 -30.12 22.27
CA PRO A 109 -10.56 -30.82 23.57
C PRO A 109 -10.13 -29.96 24.75
N ALA A 110 -9.28 -28.94 24.53
CA ALA A 110 -8.88 -28.00 25.58
C ALA A 110 -9.98 -27.00 25.99
N GLY A 111 -11.13 -26.95 25.28
CA GLY A 111 -12.26 -26.08 25.65
C GLY A 111 -12.04 -24.57 25.42
N ILE A 112 -10.92 -24.18 24.80
CA ILE A 112 -10.52 -22.76 24.62
C ILE A 112 -10.98 -22.14 23.28
N LEU A 113 -11.89 -22.82 22.56
CA LEU A 113 -12.34 -22.39 21.23
C LEU A 113 -12.97 -20.99 21.26
N ALA A 114 -13.85 -20.72 22.23
CA ALA A 114 -14.54 -19.43 22.37
C ALA A 114 -13.55 -18.28 22.65
N ALA A 115 -12.57 -18.49 23.54
CA ALA A 115 -11.54 -17.50 23.84
C ALA A 115 -10.67 -17.20 22.61
N THR A 116 -10.34 -18.24 21.83
CA THR A 116 -9.54 -18.10 20.60
C THR A 116 -10.33 -17.37 19.51
N ALA A 117 -11.63 -17.66 19.37
CA ALA A 117 -12.52 -16.97 18.45
C ALA A 117 -12.69 -15.49 18.82
N ALA A 118 -12.90 -15.17 20.10
CA ALA A 118 -12.97 -13.79 20.59
C ALA A 118 -11.66 -13.02 20.32
N ARG A 119 -10.50 -13.66 20.53
CA ARG A 119 -9.19 -13.08 20.21
C ARG A 119 -9.05 -12.84 18.71
N HIS A 120 -9.50 -13.77 17.87
CA HIS A 120 -9.46 -13.60 16.42
C HIS A 120 -10.34 -12.42 15.97
N ALA A 121 -11.56 -12.32 16.48
CA ALA A 121 -12.47 -11.21 16.21
C ALA A 121 -11.87 -9.84 16.59
N ALA A 122 -11.19 -9.75 17.75
CA ALA A 122 -10.52 -8.52 18.18
C ALA A 122 -9.34 -8.12 17.27
N LEU A 123 -8.55 -9.09 16.79
CA LEU A 123 -7.46 -8.83 15.85
C LEU A 123 -7.97 -8.41 14.47
N THR A 124 -9.04 -9.04 13.99
CA THR A 124 -9.68 -8.64 12.73
C THR A 124 -10.31 -7.27 12.82
N ASP A 125 -10.90 -6.89 13.95
CA ASP A 125 -11.45 -5.54 14.15
C ASP A 125 -10.32 -4.48 14.08
N ASN A 126 -9.20 -4.72 14.75
CA ASN A 126 -8.03 -3.85 14.67
C ASN A 126 -7.46 -3.74 13.24
N MET A 127 -7.41 -4.85 12.50
CA MET A 127 -7.01 -4.84 11.09
C MET A 127 -8.02 -4.03 10.23
N MET A 128 -9.32 -4.23 10.44
CA MET A 128 -10.38 -3.55 9.70
C MET A 128 -10.29 -2.03 9.89
N ARG A 129 -10.06 -1.56 11.13
CA ARG A 129 -9.87 -0.13 11.43
C ARG A 129 -8.70 0.48 10.66
N ALA A 130 -7.60 -0.25 10.51
CA ALA A 130 -6.45 0.22 9.73
C ALA A 130 -6.78 0.32 8.22
N VAL A 131 -7.53 -0.66 7.70
CA VAL A 131 -8.01 -0.65 6.30
C VAL A 131 -9.00 0.48 6.06
N ASP A 132 -9.92 0.74 6.99
CA ASP A 132 -10.89 1.82 6.86
C ASP A 132 -10.21 3.19 6.93
N ALA A 133 -9.22 3.37 7.80
CA ALA A 133 -8.39 4.59 7.82
C ALA A 133 -7.69 4.83 6.47
N PHE A 134 -7.18 3.77 5.84
CA PHE A 134 -6.62 3.84 4.49
C PHE A 134 -7.65 4.30 3.46
N ARG A 135 -8.86 3.72 3.46
CA ARG A 135 -9.95 4.09 2.55
C ARG A 135 -10.39 5.54 2.71
N VAL A 136 -10.54 6.02 3.94
CA VAL A 136 -10.92 7.42 4.20
C VAL A 136 -9.90 8.39 3.63
N VAL A 137 -8.61 8.08 3.76
CA VAL A 137 -7.54 8.93 3.20
C VAL A 137 -7.50 8.89 1.67
N GLN A 138 -7.80 7.75 1.04
CA GLN A 138 -7.98 7.66 -0.42
C GLN A 138 -9.17 8.53 -0.89
N LEU A 139 -10.30 8.47 -0.19
CA LEU A 139 -11.48 9.27 -0.51
C LEU A 139 -11.19 10.77 -0.35
N TRP A 140 -10.53 11.15 0.74
CA TRP A 140 -10.11 12.53 0.96
C TRP A 140 -9.24 13.04 -0.20
N ALA A 141 -8.29 12.24 -0.67
CA ALA A 141 -7.45 12.62 -1.81
C ALA A 141 -8.27 12.81 -3.09
N ALA A 142 -9.21 11.90 -3.37
CA ALA A 142 -10.10 12.03 -4.54
C ALA A 142 -10.93 13.33 -4.50
N ILE A 143 -11.47 13.69 -3.33
CA ILE A 143 -12.23 14.94 -3.15
C ILE A 143 -11.33 16.15 -3.38
N VAL A 144 -10.14 16.17 -2.77
CA VAL A 144 -9.20 17.31 -2.89
C VAL A 144 -8.76 17.49 -4.34
N VAL A 145 -8.45 16.41 -5.05
CA VAL A 145 -8.11 16.47 -6.48
C VAL A 145 -9.29 17.00 -7.30
N GLY A 146 -10.52 16.55 -7.00
CA GLY A 146 -11.73 17.08 -7.62
C GLY A 146 -11.90 18.59 -7.42
N CYS A 147 -11.61 19.10 -6.21
CA CYS A 147 -11.68 20.54 -5.93
C CYS A 147 -10.57 21.36 -6.62
N ILE A 148 -9.38 20.81 -6.83
CA ILE A 148 -8.29 21.50 -7.56
C ILE A 148 -8.60 21.56 -9.06
N ALA A 149 -9.34 20.58 -9.58
CA ALA A 149 -9.71 20.49 -10.99
C ALA A 149 -10.97 21.29 -11.37
N ALA A 150 -11.76 21.73 -10.38
CA ALA A 150 -13.01 22.49 -10.57
C ALA A 150 -12.77 24.00 -10.62
#